data_AF-A0A969E2M4-F1
#
_entry.id   AF-A0A969E2M4-F1
#
_cell.length_a   1.000
_cell.length_b   1.000
_cell.length_c   1.000
_cell.angle_alpha   90.00
_cell.angle_beta   90.00
_cell.angle_gamma   90.00
#
_symmetry.space_group_name_H-M   'P 1'
#
loop_
_entity.id
_entity.type
_entity.pdbx_description
1 polymer ?
#
loop_
_entity_poly.entity_id
_entity_poly.type
_entity_poly.pdbx_seq_one_letter_code
_entity_poly.pdbx_strand_id
1 'polypeptide(L)'
;MSIFDQKFAQTLSSLNPEQLAAVKNTEGVVLVVAGPGTGKTHILSARIGQILTVTDTAPYNILCLTFTDAGVQAMRDRLLQLIGPAAHKVHIFTFHAFCNKIIQDNLDLFGRQDLAPLDDIERQELIRQLIDTLAHEHPLKIGRGSDVYFYEKHLADLFRTMKTEAWSSDFVVQKVEEYTNSLAQRSRYGANNGVAQVSGSVEPTRRSCNPSQRSRGCPSLPITSTS
;
A
#
# COMPACT_ATOMS: atom_id res chain seq x y z
N MET A 1 -29.62 26.19 -23.86
CA MET A 1 -28.23 25.73 -23.68
C MET A 1 -27.80 26.17 -22.29
N SER A 2 -27.39 25.24 -21.43
CA SER A 2 -27.04 25.55 -20.04
C SER A 2 -25.76 26.38 -19.98
N ILE A 3 -25.54 27.12 -18.87
CA ILE A 3 -24.28 27.86 -18.66
C ILE A 3 -23.05 26.93 -18.65
N PHE A 4 -23.26 25.67 -18.24
CA PHE A 4 -22.23 24.65 -18.21
C PHE A 4 -21.90 24.16 -19.62
N ASP A 5 -22.91 24.00 -20.49
CA ASP A 5 -22.71 23.62 -21.90
C ASP A 5 -21.87 24.67 -22.63
N GLN A 6 -22.13 25.96 -22.37
CA GLN A 6 -21.37 27.06 -22.94
C GLN A 6 -19.92 27.06 -22.45
N LYS A 7 -19.68 26.91 -21.15
CA LYS A 7 -18.33 26.82 -20.57
C LYS A 7 -17.57 25.60 -21.07
N PHE A 8 -18.25 24.47 -21.24
CA PHE A 8 -17.65 23.26 -21.76
C PHE A 8 -17.25 23.41 -23.23
N ALA A 9 -18.13 24.00 -24.06
CA ALA A 9 -17.80 24.32 -25.46
C ALA A 9 -16.60 25.28 -25.57
N GLN A 10 -16.56 26.33 -24.73
CA GLN A 10 -15.40 27.24 -24.64
C GLN A 10 -14.12 26.50 -24.25
N THR A 11 -14.21 25.61 -23.26
CA THR A 11 -13.08 24.78 -22.83
C THR A 11 -12.53 23.95 -23.98
N LEU A 12 -13.39 23.22 -24.70
CA LEU A 12 -12.98 22.44 -25.87
C LEU A 12 -12.32 23.29 -26.96
N SER A 13 -12.82 24.51 -27.19
CA SER A 13 -12.25 25.42 -28.19
C SER A 13 -10.87 25.98 -27.82
N SER A 14 -10.51 25.96 -26.53
CA SER A 14 -9.21 26.45 -26.05
C SER A 14 -8.09 25.40 -26.11
N LEU A 15 -8.43 24.13 -26.36
CA LEU A 15 -7.48 23.03 -26.44
C LEU A 15 -6.73 23.04 -27.77
N ASN A 16 -5.44 22.73 -27.73
CA ASN A 16 -4.68 22.49 -28.96
C ASN A 16 -5.14 21.17 -29.63
N PRO A 17 -4.77 20.90 -30.90
CA PRO A 17 -5.24 19.72 -31.62
C PRO A 17 -4.94 18.38 -30.93
N GLU A 18 -3.77 18.24 -30.31
CA GLU A 18 -3.36 17.01 -29.61
C GLU A 18 -4.15 16.80 -28.31
N GLN A 19 -4.35 17.85 -27.53
CA GLN A 19 -5.18 17.85 -26.33
C GLN A 19 -6.63 17.54 -26.68
N LEU A 20 -7.15 18.15 -27.73
CA LEU A 20 -8.52 17.92 -28.21
C LEU A 20 -8.70 16.47 -28.67
N ALA A 21 -7.72 15.89 -29.37
CA ALA A 21 -7.73 14.48 -29.74
C ALA A 21 -7.76 13.57 -28.52
N ALA A 22 -6.95 13.84 -27.50
CA ALA A 22 -6.94 13.09 -26.24
C ALA A 22 -8.28 13.19 -25.48
N VAL A 23 -8.95 14.35 -25.53
CA VAL A 23 -10.26 14.57 -24.90
C VAL A 23 -11.39 13.88 -25.67
N LYS A 24 -11.39 13.97 -27.01
CA LYS A 24 -12.44 13.39 -27.86
C LYS A 24 -12.39 11.88 -27.93
N ASN A 25 -11.23 11.26 -27.69
CA ASN A 25 -11.13 9.80 -27.63
C ASN A 25 -11.70 9.28 -26.29
N THR A 26 -13.01 9.02 -26.27
CA THR A 26 -13.72 8.53 -25.09
C THR A 26 -13.53 7.03 -24.86
N GLU A 27 -13.25 6.29 -25.93
CA GLU A 27 -13.10 4.83 -25.88
C GLU A 27 -11.63 4.40 -25.81
N GLY A 28 -11.38 3.29 -25.11
CA GLY A 28 -10.05 2.70 -25.01
C GLY A 28 -9.04 3.49 -24.16
N VAL A 29 -7.80 3.02 -24.20
CA VAL A 29 -6.70 3.55 -23.37
C VAL A 29 -6.06 4.75 -24.07
N VAL A 30 -5.91 5.85 -23.33
CA VAL A 30 -5.19 7.04 -23.80
C VAL A 30 -4.13 7.40 -22.78
N LEU A 31 -2.87 7.42 -23.23
CA LEU A 31 -1.73 7.87 -22.44
C LEU A 31 -1.39 9.30 -22.84
N VAL A 32 -1.47 10.23 -21.87
CA VAL A 32 -1.10 11.63 -22.07
C VAL A 32 0.25 11.88 -21.43
N VAL A 33 1.29 12.04 -22.26
CA VAL A 33 2.63 12.45 -21.82
C VAL A 33 2.72 13.96 -21.95
N ALA A 34 2.87 14.68 -20.84
CA ALA A 34 2.87 16.13 -20.88
C ALA A 34 3.88 16.74 -19.90
N GLY A 35 4.61 17.77 -20.35
CA GLY A 35 5.58 18.50 -19.53
C GLY A 35 4.92 19.33 -18.41
N PRO A 36 5.70 19.90 -17.48
CA PRO A 36 5.19 20.87 -16.50
C PRO A 36 4.42 22.02 -17.18
N GLY A 37 3.32 22.48 -16.58
CA GLY A 37 2.54 23.63 -17.10
C GLY A 37 1.68 23.37 -18.35
N THR A 38 1.73 22.20 -18.97
CA THR A 38 1.03 21.88 -20.25
C THR A 38 -0.46 21.55 -20.12
N GLY A 39 -1.08 21.84 -18.96
CA GLY A 39 -2.53 21.67 -18.80
C GLY A 39 -3.02 20.23 -18.60
N LYS A 40 -2.20 19.29 -18.14
CA LYS A 40 -2.60 17.88 -17.85
C LYS A 40 -3.93 17.74 -17.12
N THR A 41 -4.08 18.50 -16.04
CA THR A 41 -5.28 18.48 -15.21
C THR A 41 -6.51 19.00 -15.96
N HIS A 42 -6.30 19.96 -16.87
CA HIS A 42 -7.36 20.53 -17.70
C HIS A 42 -7.84 19.53 -18.75
N ILE A 43 -6.91 18.81 -19.39
CA ILE A 43 -7.21 17.70 -20.30
C ILE A 43 -8.04 16.63 -19.58
N LEU A 44 -7.64 16.24 -18.37
CA LEU A 44 -8.35 15.21 -17.60
C LEU A 44 -9.80 15.62 -17.27
N SER A 45 -10.00 16.85 -16.78
CA SER A 45 -11.35 17.35 -16.48
C SER A 45 -12.21 17.51 -17.73
N ALA A 46 -11.62 17.97 -18.84
CA ALA A 46 -12.33 18.10 -20.11
C ALA A 46 -12.72 16.72 -20.68
N ARG A 47 -11.87 15.70 -20.53
CA ARG A 47 -12.16 14.33 -20.96
C ARG A 47 -13.32 13.72 -20.17
N ILE A 48 -13.36 13.91 -18.85
CA ILE A 48 -14.50 13.49 -18.03
C ILE A 48 -15.79 14.16 -18.50
N GLY A 49 -15.75 15.48 -18.74
CA GLY A 49 -16.89 16.21 -19.29
C GLY A 49 -17.33 15.68 -20.66
N GLN A 50 -16.38 15.34 -21.53
CA GLN A 50 -16.64 14.80 -22.86
C GLN A 50 -17.33 13.44 -22.80
N ILE A 51 -16.86 12.53 -21.94
CA ILE A 51 -17.49 11.22 -21.72
C ILE A 51 -18.94 11.41 -21.30
N LEU A 52 -19.20 12.27 -20.31
CA LEU A 52 -20.56 12.51 -19.81
C LEU A 52 -21.49 13.22 -20.80
N THR A 53 -20.93 13.94 -21.76
CA THR A 53 -21.71 14.70 -22.75
C THR A 53 -22.03 13.88 -23.99
N VAL A 54 -21.10 13.03 -24.43
CA VAL A 54 -21.22 12.29 -25.69
C VAL A 54 -21.72 10.86 -25.51
N THR A 55 -21.60 10.29 -24.31
CA THR A 55 -22.02 8.93 -23.99
C THR A 55 -23.14 8.93 -22.96
N ASP A 56 -23.86 7.82 -22.83
CA ASP A 56 -24.86 7.60 -21.77
C ASP A 56 -24.23 7.21 -20.42
N THR A 57 -22.93 7.45 -20.24
CA THR A 57 -22.22 7.13 -19.00
C THR A 57 -22.72 8.01 -17.86
N ALA A 58 -23.21 7.38 -16.79
CA ALA A 58 -23.57 8.10 -15.59
C ALA A 58 -22.32 8.58 -14.82
N PRO A 59 -22.35 9.75 -14.15
CA PRO A 59 -21.20 10.27 -13.39
C PRO A 59 -20.57 9.30 -12.38
N TYR A 60 -21.38 8.49 -11.71
CA TYR A 60 -20.92 7.51 -10.72
C TYR A 60 -20.20 6.30 -11.35
N ASN A 61 -20.25 6.13 -12.68
CA ASN A 61 -19.46 5.12 -13.38
C ASN A 61 -18.04 5.61 -13.70
N ILE A 62 -17.71 6.87 -13.43
CA ILE A 62 -16.38 7.44 -13.68
C ILE A 62 -15.57 7.43 -12.38
N LEU A 63 -14.42 6.75 -12.42
CA LEU A 63 -13.42 6.77 -11.36
C LEU A 63 -12.22 7.65 -11.77
N CYS A 64 -11.94 8.67 -10.96
CA CYS A 64 -10.76 9.52 -11.08
C CYS A 64 -9.86 9.35 -9.85
N LEU A 65 -8.63 8.90 -10.07
CA LEU A 65 -7.65 8.71 -9.00
C LEU A 65 -6.58 9.81 -9.02
N THR A 66 -6.13 10.21 -7.84
CA THR A 66 -5.02 11.15 -7.65
C THR A 66 -4.17 10.75 -6.44
N PHE A 67 -3.04 11.42 -6.24
CA PHE A 67 -2.13 11.13 -5.13
C PHE A 67 -2.43 11.94 -3.87
N THR A 68 -3.10 13.09 -3.97
CA THR A 68 -3.28 14.00 -2.83
C THR A 68 -4.73 14.45 -2.69
N ASP A 69 -5.15 14.76 -1.46
CA ASP A 69 -6.50 15.29 -1.19
C ASP A 69 -6.71 16.66 -1.83
N ALA A 70 -5.66 17.48 -1.87
CA ALA A 70 -5.68 18.73 -2.63
C ALA A 70 -5.97 18.49 -4.12
N GLY A 71 -5.44 17.41 -4.70
CA GLY A 71 -5.75 16.99 -6.05
C GLY A 71 -7.22 16.58 -6.23
N VAL A 72 -7.81 15.92 -5.23
CA VAL A 72 -9.23 15.53 -5.24
C VAL A 72 -10.12 16.77 -5.28
N GLN A 73 -9.88 17.71 -4.37
CA GLN A 73 -10.65 18.97 -4.32
C GLN A 73 -10.48 19.78 -5.59
N ALA A 74 -9.24 19.95 -6.05
CA ALA A 74 -8.97 20.73 -7.24
C ALA A 74 -9.55 20.09 -8.52
N MET A 75 -9.68 18.76 -8.59
CA MET A 75 -10.38 18.08 -9.68
C MET A 75 -11.91 18.27 -9.57
N ARG A 76 -12.44 18.18 -8.35
CA ARG A 76 -13.87 18.39 -8.07
C ARG A 76 -14.33 19.80 -8.45
N ASP A 77 -13.56 20.81 -8.07
CA ASP A 77 -13.86 22.21 -8.40
C ASP A 77 -13.84 22.46 -9.91
N ARG A 78 -12.87 21.87 -10.62
CA ARG A 78 -12.79 21.95 -12.09
C ARG A 78 -14.02 21.33 -12.75
N LEU A 79 -14.42 20.14 -12.30
CA LEU A 79 -15.60 19.48 -12.84
C LEU A 79 -16.88 20.27 -12.52
N LEU A 80 -17.01 20.85 -11.32
CA LEU A 80 -18.15 21.71 -10.98
C LEU A 80 -18.28 22.91 -11.94
N GLN A 81 -17.16 23.48 -12.38
CA GLN A 81 -17.17 24.56 -13.35
C GLN A 81 -17.58 24.11 -14.76
N LEU A 82 -17.28 22.86 -15.14
CA LEU A 82 -17.50 22.33 -16.49
C LEU A 82 -18.86 21.65 -16.67
N ILE A 83 -19.28 20.82 -15.72
CA ILE A 83 -20.48 19.97 -15.81
C ILE A 83 -21.50 20.25 -14.69
N GLY A 84 -21.24 21.26 -13.85
CA GLY A 84 -22.15 21.68 -12.79
C GLY A 84 -22.34 20.63 -11.69
N PRO A 85 -23.52 20.56 -11.06
CA PRO A 85 -23.78 19.69 -9.91
C PRO A 85 -23.55 18.19 -10.16
N ALA A 86 -23.55 17.75 -11.42
CA ALA A 86 -23.22 16.37 -11.79
C ALA A 86 -21.82 15.95 -11.32
N ALA A 87 -20.89 16.90 -11.17
CA ALA A 87 -19.55 16.66 -10.64
C ALA A 87 -19.52 16.03 -9.25
N HIS A 88 -20.52 16.31 -8.39
CA HIS A 88 -20.61 15.69 -7.06
C HIS A 88 -20.81 14.18 -7.11
N LYS A 89 -21.37 13.67 -8.21
CA LYS A 89 -21.63 12.24 -8.41
C LYS A 89 -20.43 11.50 -9.02
N VAL A 90 -19.40 12.22 -9.51
CA VAL A 90 -18.16 11.61 -10.00
C VAL A 90 -17.33 11.10 -8.83
N HIS A 91 -16.88 9.85 -8.93
CA HIS A 91 -16.00 9.23 -7.95
C HIS A 91 -14.57 9.75 -8.14
N ILE A 92 -14.13 10.63 -7.24
CA ILE A 92 -12.80 11.20 -7.23
C ILE A 92 -12.17 10.87 -5.88
N PHE A 93 -11.07 10.13 -5.89
CA PHE A 93 -10.43 9.62 -4.68
C PHE A 93 -8.91 9.73 -4.77
N THR A 94 -8.26 9.74 -3.61
CA THR A 94 -6.87 9.30 -3.54
C THR A 94 -6.79 7.78 -3.68
N PHE A 95 -5.63 7.24 -4.06
CA PHE A 95 -5.43 5.78 -4.08
C PHE A 95 -5.79 5.13 -2.73
N HIS A 96 -5.30 5.71 -1.61
CA HIS A 96 -5.59 5.20 -0.27
C HIS A 96 -7.09 5.21 0.05
N ALA A 97 -7.78 6.33 -0.24
CA ALA A 97 -9.21 6.43 0.02
C ALA A 97 -10.03 5.43 -0.81
N PHE A 98 -9.65 5.22 -2.08
CA PHE A 98 -10.30 4.26 -2.96
C PHE A 98 -10.07 2.81 -2.50
N CYS A 99 -8.83 2.44 -2.19
CA CYS A 99 -8.52 1.10 -1.68
C CYS A 99 -9.22 0.82 -0.36
N ASN A 100 -9.23 1.79 0.57
CA ASN A 100 -9.96 1.66 1.83
C ASN A 100 -11.46 1.46 1.57
N LYS A 101 -12.06 2.24 0.65
CA LYS A 101 -13.46 2.05 0.26
C LYS A 101 -13.73 0.63 -0.24
N ILE A 102 -12.88 0.10 -1.13
CA ILE A 102 -13.03 -1.28 -1.62
C ILE A 102 -12.99 -2.28 -0.48
N ILE A 103 -12.05 -2.14 0.45
CA ILE A 103 -11.92 -3.04 1.61
C ILE A 103 -13.18 -2.98 2.48
N GLN A 104 -13.64 -1.78 2.82
CA GLN A 104 -14.84 -1.58 3.65
C GLN A 104 -16.11 -2.11 3.00
N ASP A 105 -16.25 -1.94 1.68
CA ASP A 105 -17.40 -2.46 0.93
C ASP A 105 -17.39 -3.99 0.80
N ASN A 106 -16.26 -4.66 1.12
CA ASN A 106 -16.06 -6.10 0.90
C ASN A 106 -15.40 -6.83 2.09
N LEU A 107 -15.63 -6.37 3.33
CA LEU A 107 -14.95 -6.88 4.53
C LEU A 107 -15.00 -8.41 4.68
N ASP A 108 -16.11 -9.04 4.28
CA ASP A 108 -16.30 -10.48 4.34
C ASP A 108 -15.24 -11.27 3.54
N LEU A 109 -14.69 -10.69 2.47
CA LEU A 109 -13.63 -11.30 1.67
C LEU A 109 -12.26 -11.25 2.33
N PHE A 110 -12.06 -10.32 3.28
CA PHE A 110 -10.78 -10.13 3.98
C PHE A 110 -10.71 -10.90 5.31
N GLY A 111 -11.77 -11.63 5.68
CA GLY A 111 -11.79 -12.50 6.85
C GLY A 111 -11.70 -11.78 8.20
N ARG A 112 -11.88 -10.46 8.21
CA ARG A 112 -11.91 -9.60 9.41
C ARG A 112 -12.98 -8.52 9.21
N GLN A 113 -13.82 -8.33 10.23
CA GLN A 113 -14.93 -7.36 10.18
C GLN A 113 -14.54 -5.98 10.70
N ASP A 114 -13.32 -5.82 11.23
CA ASP A 114 -12.79 -4.65 11.92
C ASP A 114 -11.45 -4.20 11.32
N LEU A 115 -11.40 -4.10 9.99
CA LEU A 115 -10.21 -3.57 9.32
C LEU A 115 -10.20 -2.05 9.36
N ALA A 116 -9.19 -1.48 10.01
CA ALA A 116 -8.89 -0.06 9.99
C ALA A 116 -7.45 0.16 9.50
N PRO A 117 -7.17 1.26 8.77
CA PRO A 117 -5.80 1.68 8.50
C PRO A 117 -5.08 1.95 9.82
N LEU A 118 -3.89 1.39 9.96
CA LEU A 118 -3.00 1.61 11.09
C LEU A 118 -2.34 2.99 10.98
N ASP A 119 -2.37 3.79 12.05
CA ASP A 119 -1.69 5.08 12.07
C ASP A 119 -0.17 4.95 12.31
N ASP A 120 0.56 6.07 12.23
CA ASP A 120 2.01 6.08 12.39
C ASP A 120 2.46 5.77 13.83
N ILE A 121 1.67 6.17 14.83
CA ILE A 121 1.95 5.98 16.25
C ILE A 121 1.68 4.52 16.64
N GLU A 122 0.53 3.98 16.26
CA GLU A 122 0.16 2.58 16.44
C GLU A 122 1.18 1.67 15.76
N ARG A 123 1.63 2.02 14.54
CA ARG A 123 2.71 1.29 13.87
C ARG A 123 4.00 1.29 14.67
N GLN A 124 4.37 2.44 15.23
CA GLN A 124 5.56 2.56 16.06
C GLN A 124 5.44 1.69 17.31
N GLU A 125 4.29 1.74 17.98
CA GLU A 125 4.01 0.97 19.19
C GLU A 125 4.06 -0.54 18.92
N LEU A 126 3.45 -1.01 17.83
CA LEU A 126 3.52 -2.43 17.43
C LEU A 126 4.95 -2.90 17.19
N ILE A 127 5.80 -2.08 16.56
CA ILE A 127 7.21 -2.43 16.35
C ILE A 127 7.94 -2.54 17.69
N ARG A 128 7.70 -1.64 18.63
CA ARG A 128 8.29 -1.71 19.98
C ARG A 128 7.82 -2.94 20.73
N GLN A 129 6.52 -3.24 20.71
CA GLN A 129 5.96 -4.45 21.30
C GLN A 129 6.64 -5.71 20.72
N LEU A 130 6.88 -5.76 19.41
CA LEU A 130 7.62 -6.86 18.80
C LEU A 130 9.06 -6.96 19.33
N ILE A 131 9.78 -5.84 19.47
CA ILE A 131 11.13 -5.82 20.06
C ILE A 131 11.10 -6.30 21.51
N ASP A 132 10.09 -5.92 22.28
CA ASP A 132 9.96 -6.29 23.68
C ASP A 132 9.77 -7.80 23.89
N THR A 133 9.12 -8.48 22.95
CA THR A 133 8.99 -9.97 22.98
C THR A 133 10.32 -10.71 22.79
N LEU A 134 11.35 -10.04 22.27
CA LEU A 134 12.67 -10.65 22.07
C LEU A 134 13.42 -10.80 23.40
N ALA A 135 14.25 -11.85 23.48
CA ALA A 135 15.14 -12.08 24.62
C ALA A 135 16.02 -10.86 24.89
N HIS A 136 16.38 -10.64 26.16
CA HIS A 136 17.24 -9.51 26.56
C HIS A 136 18.59 -9.49 25.82
N GLU A 137 19.11 -10.67 25.49
CA GLU A 137 20.40 -10.82 24.80
C GLU A 137 20.28 -10.75 23.26
N HIS A 138 19.07 -10.52 22.74
CA HIS A 138 18.86 -10.50 21.30
C HIS A 138 19.58 -9.28 20.67
N PRO A 139 20.32 -9.45 19.55
CA PRO A 139 21.07 -8.36 18.92
C PRO A 139 20.22 -7.12 18.59
N LEU A 140 18.95 -7.32 18.23
CA LEU A 140 18.00 -6.24 17.95
C LEU A 140 17.55 -5.45 19.20
N LYS A 141 17.77 -5.97 20.41
CA LYS A 141 17.41 -5.34 21.69
C LYS A 141 18.62 -4.71 22.38
N ILE A 142 19.79 -5.32 22.21
CA ILE A 142 21.07 -4.79 22.71
C ILE A 142 21.49 -3.53 21.92
N GLY A 143 21.20 -3.49 20.62
CA GLY A 143 21.49 -2.30 19.80
C GLY A 143 22.97 -1.93 19.73
N ARG A 144 23.23 -0.64 19.44
CA ARG A 144 24.54 0.01 19.64
C ARG A 144 24.35 1.22 20.56
N GLY A 145 24.33 1.00 21.87
CA GLY A 145 24.23 2.09 22.86
C GLY A 145 23.19 1.82 23.95
N SER A 146 22.67 2.87 24.58
CA SER A 146 21.65 2.80 25.65
C SER A 146 20.20 2.78 25.14
N ASP A 147 19.99 2.82 23.83
CA ASP A 147 18.65 2.85 23.22
C ASP A 147 18.19 1.44 22.83
N VAL A 148 17.24 0.91 23.58
CA VAL A 148 16.63 -0.42 23.37
C VAL A 148 15.87 -0.49 22.03
N TYR A 149 15.36 0.64 21.53
CA TYR A 149 14.56 0.72 20.31
C TYR A 149 15.35 1.25 19.10
N PHE A 150 16.68 1.19 19.16
CA PHE A 150 17.57 1.69 18.10
C PHE A 150 17.20 1.20 16.69
N TYR A 151 16.73 -0.05 16.55
CA TYR A 151 16.36 -0.65 15.27
C TYR A 151 14.91 -0.41 14.83
N GLU A 152 14.10 0.31 15.61
CA GLU A 152 12.69 0.58 15.31
C GLU A 152 12.50 1.15 13.90
N LYS A 153 13.26 2.20 13.54
CA LYS A 153 13.21 2.82 12.21
C LYS A 153 13.65 1.86 11.10
N HIS A 154 14.67 1.05 11.36
CA HIS A 154 15.18 0.07 10.39
C HIS A 154 14.15 -1.02 10.10
N LEU A 155 13.44 -1.50 11.12
CA LEU A 155 12.35 -2.46 10.97
C LEU A 155 11.16 -1.84 10.24
N ALA A 156 10.79 -0.60 10.57
CA ALA A 156 9.75 0.12 9.86
C ALA A 156 10.06 0.28 8.36
N ASP A 157 11.31 0.64 8.03
CA ASP A 157 11.78 0.77 6.66
C ASP A 157 11.80 -0.60 5.94
N LEU A 158 12.25 -1.67 6.60
CA LEU A 158 12.20 -3.03 6.07
C LEU A 158 10.76 -3.44 5.74
N PHE A 159 9.83 -3.31 6.69
CA PHE A 159 8.43 -3.68 6.46
C PHE A 159 7.78 -2.82 5.37
N ARG A 160 8.15 -1.55 5.25
CA ARG A 160 7.71 -0.71 4.13
C ARG A 160 8.21 -1.26 2.81
N THR A 161 9.51 -1.54 2.68
CA THR A 161 10.11 -2.08 1.45
C THR A 161 9.51 -3.44 1.10
N MET A 162 9.31 -4.32 2.08
CA MET A 162 8.63 -5.60 1.86
C MET A 162 7.24 -5.43 1.25
N LYS A 163 6.46 -4.46 1.72
CA LYS A 163 5.13 -4.17 1.16
C LYS A 163 5.20 -3.58 -0.24
N THR A 164 6.10 -2.62 -0.47
CA THR A 164 6.27 -1.97 -1.78
C THR A 164 6.69 -2.95 -2.86
N GLU A 165 7.61 -3.86 -2.53
CA GLU A 165 8.18 -4.84 -3.47
C GLU A 165 7.47 -6.20 -3.45
N ALA A 166 6.39 -6.32 -2.66
CA ALA A 166 5.63 -7.55 -2.44
C ALA A 166 6.48 -8.76 -1.98
N TRP A 167 7.47 -8.52 -1.11
CA TRP A 167 8.30 -9.58 -0.54
C TRP A 167 7.58 -10.31 0.59
N SER A 168 7.55 -11.64 0.51
CA SER A 168 7.10 -12.49 1.62
C SER A 168 8.17 -12.59 2.71
N SER A 169 7.75 -12.94 3.93
CA SER A 169 8.68 -13.26 5.02
C SER A 169 9.66 -14.36 4.60
N ASP A 170 9.17 -15.40 3.94
CA ASP A 170 9.96 -16.56 3.53
C ASP A 170 11.03 -16.17 2.51
N PHE A 171 10.68 -15.28 1.57
CA PHE A 171 11.65 -14.75 0.61
C PHE A 171 12.75 -13.97 1.31
N VAL A 172 12.40 -13.11 2.28
CA VAL A 172 13.39 -12.34 3.04
C VAL A 172 14.30 -13.26 3.84
N VAL A 173 13.74 -14.25 4.54
CA VAL A 173 14.51 -15.24 5.32
C VAL A 173 15.47 -16.00 4.40
N GLN A 174 15.00 -16.51 3.26
CA GLN A 174 15.84 -17.20 2.29
C GLN A 174 17.01 -16.32 1.83
N LYS A 175 16.75 -15.03 1.53
CA LYS A 175 17.82 -14.10 1.11
C LYS A 175 18.82 -13.79 2.22
N VAL A 176 18.39 -13.74 3.47
CA VAL A 176 19.29 -13.59 4.62
C VAL A 176 20.18 -14.82 4.77
N GLU A 177 19.64 -16.03 4.61
CA GLU A 177 20.41 -17.28 4.65
C GLU A 177 21.44 -17.35 3.52
N GLU A 178 21.02 -17.10 2.27
CA GLU A 178 21.91 -17.02 1.10
C GLU A 178 23.07 -16.03 1.33
N TYR A 179 22.75 -14.83 1.85
CA TYR A 179 23.74 -13.82 2.16
C TYR A 179 24.71 -14.28 3.26
N THR A 180 24.19 -14.82 4.35
CA THR A 180 25.00 -15.30 5.50
C THR A 180 25.93 -16.43 5.09
N ASN A 181 25.45 -17.38 4.29
CA ASN A 181 26.27 -18.46 3.74
C ASN A 181 27.37 -17.93 2.81
N SER A 182 27.08 -16.88 2.04
CA SER A 182 28.09 -16.23 1.19
C SER A 182 29.18 -15.51 2.00
N LEU A 183 28.87 -15.03 3.21
CA LEU A 183 29.86 -14.38 4.07
C LEU A 183 30.92 -15.37 4.57
N ALA A 184 30.51 -16.60 4.91
CA ALA A 184 31.43 -17.66 5.32
C ALA A 184 32.46 -17.99 4.21
N GLN A 185 32.07 -17.86 2.95
CA GLN A 185 32.93 -18.12 1.78
C GLN A 185 33.83 -16.94 1.43
N ARG A 186 33.50 -15.73 1.88
CA ARG A 186 34.30 -14.51 1.66
C ARG A 186 35.38 -14.40 2.74
N SER A 187 36.48 -15.14 2.56
CA SER A 187 37.69 -15.26 3.39
C SER A 187 38.35 -13.97 3.94
N ARG A 188 37.80 -12.76 3.75
CA ARG A 188 38.35 -11.50 4.29
C ARG A 188 37.70 -11.02 5.60
N TYR A 189 36.64 -11.67 6.09
CA TYR A 189 35.97 -11.30 7.34
C TYR A 189 36.45 -12.09 8.58
N GLY A 190 37.61 -12.75 8.49
CA GLY A 190 38.12 -13.64 9.55
C GLY A 190 39.13 -13.03 10.52
N ALA A 191 39.43 -11.72 10.47
CA ALA A 191 40.61 -11.21 11.19
C ALA A 191 40.35 -10.23 12.36
N ASN A 192 39.13 -9.76 12.67
CA ASN A 192 39.03 -8.80 13.77
C ASN A 192 37.70 -8.59 14.53
N ASN A 193 36.68 -9.43 14.42
CA ASN A 193 35.54 -9.32 15.36
C ASN A 193 34.96 -10.70 15.66
N GLY A 194 34.93 -11.07 16.95
CA GLY A 194 34.31 -12.29 17.45
C GLY A 194 32.86 -12.36 16.98
N VAL A 195 32.59 -13.25 16.04
CA VAL A 195 31.23 -13.57 15.61
C VAL A 195 30.62 -14.36 16.76
N ALA A 196 29.75 -13.71 17.53
CA ALA A 196 28.80 -14.41 18.38
C ALA A 196 28.01 -15.35 17.47
N GLN A 197 28.19 -16.65 17.68
CA GLN A 197 27.34 -17.67 17.09
C GLN A 197 25.91 -17.35 17.51
N VAL A 198 25.09 -16.83 16.59
CA VAL A 198 23.64 -16.71 16.82
C VAL A 198 23.09 -18.12 16.66
N SER A 199 23.27 -18.96 17.68
CA SER A 199 22.59 -20.25 17.82
C SER A 199 21.16 -19.99 18.29
N GLY A 200 20.35 -19.43 17.41
CA GLY A 200 18.90 -19.38 17.52
C GLY A 200 18.33 -20.11 16.32
N SER A 201 18.07 -21.40 16.47
CA SER A 201 17.28 -22.16 15.51
C SER A 201 15.92 -21.46 15.34
N VAL A 202 15.71 -20.80 14.19
CA VAL A 202 14.37 -20.41 13.76
C VAL A 202 13.69 -21.71 13.31
N GLU A 203 13.17 -22.47 14.28
CA GLU A 203 12.29 -23.58 13.97
C GLU A 203 11.02 -23.00 13.33
N PRO A 204 10.69 -23.36 12.08
CA PRO A 204 9.42 -22.96 11.50
C PRO A 204 8.35 -23.69 12.30
N THR A 205 7.59 -22.97 13.12
CA THR A 205 6.41 -23.52 13.79
C THR A 205 5.33 -23.77 12.72
N ARG A 206 5.49 -24.87 11.97
CA ARG A 206 4.41 -25.46 11.18
C ARG A 206 3.42 -26.05 12.17
N ARG A 207 2.47 -25.23 12.65
CA ARG A 207 1.16 -25.78 13.02
C ARG A 207 0.35 -25.93 11.74
N SER A 208 0.51 -27.07 11.08
CA SER A 208 -0.47 -27.54 10.12
C SER A 208 -1.76 -27.86 10.90
N CYS A 209 -2.72 -26.93 10.90
CA CYS A 209 -4.11 -27.30 11.20
C CYS A 209 -4.63 -28.12 10.03
N ASN A 210 -4.70 -29.44 10.21
CA ASN A 210 -5.35 -30.35 9.29
C ASN A 210 -6.87 -30.36 9.62
N PRO A 211 -7.80 -30.08 8.67
CA PRO A 211 -9.22 -29.88 9.01
C PRO A 211 -10.01 -31.17 9.34
N SER A 212 -9.38 -32.32 9.54
CA SER A 212 -10.07 -33.63 9.53
C SER A 212 -10.03 -34.42 10.84
N GLN A 213 -9.57 -33.86 11.96
CA GLN A 213 -9.62 -34.57 13.26
C GLN A 213 -10.33 -33.77 14.36
N ARG A 214 -11.65 -33.64 14.21
CA ARG A 214 -12.57 -33.54 15.35
C ARG A 214 -13.05 -34.95 15.69
N SER A 215 -12.39 -35.62 16.62
CA SER A 215 -13.03 -36.48 17.64
C SER A 215 -11.97 -37.33 18.34
N ARG A 216 -12.20 -37.50 19.65
CA ARG A 216 -11.60 -38.47 20.59
C ARG A 216 -10.37 -37.99 21.38
N GLY A 217 -10.68 -37.56 22.62
CA GLY A 217 -9.97 -37.92 23.86
C GLY A 217 -8.49 -37.61 23.97
N CYS A 218 -8.15 -36.51 24.65
CA CYS A 218 -6.81 -36.31 25.21
C CYS A 218 -6.57 -37.29 26.38
N PRO A 219 -5.52 -38.11 26.39
CA PRO A 219 -4.95 -38.65 27.62
C PRO A 219 -3.85 -37.71 28.13
N SER A 220 -3.92 -37.39 29.41
CA SER A 220 -2.88 -36.71 30.18
C SER A 220 -1.63 -37.59 30.33
N LEU A 221 -0.45 -37.01 30.16
CA LEU A 221 0.84 -37.65 30.46
C LEU A 221 1.83 -36.62 31.08
N PRO A 222 2.86 -37.10 31.81
CA PRO A 222 3.11 -36.67 33.18
C PRO A 222 4.28 -35.68 33.31
N ILE A 223 4.30 -35.01 34.47
CA ILE A 223 5.39 -34.16 34.94
C ILE A 223 6.47 -35.08 35.51
N THR A 224 7.69 -35.05 34.95
CA THR A 224 8.88 -35.59 35.62
C THR A 224 9.88 -34.47 35.88
N SER A 225 10.07 -34.21 37.18
CA SER A 225 11.14 -33.42 37.78
C SER A 225 12.43 -34.22 37.87
N THR A 226 13.56 -33.57 37.60
CA THR A 226 14.90 -33.94 38.11
C THR A 226 15.69 -32.64 38.20
N SER A 227 15.97 -32.15 39.42
CA SER A 227 17.16 -32.44 40.25
C SER A 227 18.35 -31.59 39.85
#